data_AF-A0A1V5ZM41-F1
#
_entry.id   AF-A0A1V5ZM41-F1
#
_cell.length_a   1.000
_cell.length_b   1.000
_cell.length_c   1.000
_cell.angle_alpha   90.00
_cell.angle_beta   90.00
_cell.angle_gamma   90.00
#
_symmetry.space_group_name_H-M   'P 1'
#
loop_
_entity.id
_entity.type
_entity.pdbx_description
1 polymer ?
#
loop_
_entity_poly.entity_id
_entity_poly.type
_entity_poly.pdbx_seq_one_letter_code
_entity_poly.pdbx_strand_id
1 'polypeptide(L)'
;MTKIKISSDFLPLSSYEIVSNDDPTLETISLTLFVAGCPRRCKNCHNESLQTVTEKNCQIVSLEKIKKLILSKKILVKSIVFCGGDFLPFYEKQLETLVDFCKKENLKTILYTGETYENIKEKLKNKIDIIISEPFEYSLFSQNTFPASSNQKVWINQKMIDPKILKINNF
;
A
#
# COMPACT_ATOMS: atom_id res chain seq x y z
N MET A 1 12.76 16.41 -14.21
CA MET A 1 11.67 15.41 -14.16
C MET A 1 10.35 16.11 -14.36
N THR A 2 9.73 15.96 -15.52
CA THR A 2 8.41 16.51 -15.82
C THR A 2 7.40 15.83 -14.90
N LYS A 3 6.82 16.56 -13.94
CA LYS A 3 5.72 16.04 -13.12
C LYS A 3 4.56 15.72 -14.05
N ILE A 4 4.32 14.45 -14.35
CA ILE A 4 3.09 14.02 -15.00
C ILE A 4 1.96 14.41 -14.04
N LYS A 5 1.19 15.45 -14.40
CA LYS A 5 -0.02 15.83 -13.67
C LYS A 5 -1.10 14.83 -14.04
N ILE A 6 -1.18 13.74 -13.28
CA ILE A 6 -2.32 12.83 -13.34
C ILE A 6 -3.47 13.53 -12.60
N SER A 7 -4.64 13.63 -13.25
CA SER A 7 -5.85 14.16 -12.60
C SER A 7 -6.17 13.34 -11.34
N SER A 8 -6.83 13.96 -10.36
CA SER A 8 -7.28 13.28 -9.14
C SER A 8 -8.24 12.13 -9.39
N ASP A 9 -8.76 11.98 -10.61
CA ASP A 9 -9.68 10.90 -10.99
C ASP A 9 -8.97 9.67 -11.58
N PHE A 10 -7.63 9.69 -11.68
CA PHE A 10 -6.85 8.63 -12.30
C PHE A 10 -5.63 8.23 -11.46
N LEU A 11 -5.20 6.98 -11.64
CA LEU A 11 -4.00 6.40 -11.05
C LEU A 11 -3.17 5.69 -12.13
N PRO A 12 -1.82 5.76 -12.06
CA PRO A 12 -0.93 4.93 -12.86
C PRO A 12 -0.85 3.54 -12.22
N LEU A 13 -1.86 2.70 -12.47
CA LEU A 13 -1.92 1.35 -11.95
C LEU A 13 -0.99 0.45 -12.78
N SER A 14 -0.02 -0.19 -12.12
CA SER A 14 0.89 -1.15 -12.75
C SER A 14 0.25 -2.52 -12.88
N SER A 15 -0.19 -3.07 -11.76
CA SER A 15 -0.82 -4.37 -11.66
C SER A 15 -1.74 -4.40 -10.45
N TYR A 16 -2.51 -5.47 -10.36
CA TYR A 16 -3.17 -5.87 -9.14
C TYR A 16 -3.03 -7.37 -8.97
N GLU A 17 -2.96 -7.83 -7.73
CA GLU A 17 -2.75 -9.24 -7.41
C GLU A 17 -3.68 -9.64 -6.28
N ILE A 18 -4.13 -10.89 -6.29
CA ILE A 18 -4.88 -11.46 -5.17
C ILE A 18 -3.90 -12.34 -4.41
N VAL A 19 -3.59 -11.93 -3.19
CA VAL A 19 -2.50 -12.51 -2.40
C VAL A 19 -3.08 -13.11 -1.13
N SER A 20 -2.72 -14.37 -0.86
CA SER A 20 -2.79 -14.90 0.50
C SER A 20 -1.62 -14.29 1.24
N ASN A 21 -1.90 -13.38 2.16
CA ASN A 21 -0.81 -12.70 2.85
C ASN A 21 -0.24 -13.64 3.92
N ASP A 22 1.07 -13.87 3.86
CA ASP A 22 1.81 -14.50 4.96
C ASP A 22 2.12 -13.49 6.09
N ASP A 23 1.60 -12.26 5.98
CA ASP A 23 1.69 -11.23 7.01
C ASP A 23 0.72 -11.57 8.15
N PRO A 24 1.23 -11.77 9.38
CA PRO A 24 0.41 -12.13 10.54
C PRO A 24 -0.66 -11.10 10.91
N THR A 25 -0.62 -9.87 10.39
CA THR A 25 -1.70 -8.89 10.56
C THR A 25 -2.87 -9.09 9.58
N LEU A 26 -2.65 -9.92 8.56
CA LEU A 26 -3.48 -10.12 7.39
C LEU A 26 -3.98 -11.56 7.37
N GLU A 27 -4.80 -11.95 8.35
CA GLU A 27 -5.48 -13.26 8.42
C GLU A 27 -6.47 -13.50 7.24
N THR A 28 -6.30 -12.85 6.08
CA THR A 28 -7.24 -12.87 4.95
C THR A 28 -6.54 -12.72 3.60
N ILE A 29 -7.19 -13.25 2.56
CA ILE A 29 -6.89 -12.99 1.15
C ILE A 29 -7.16 -11.50 0.86
N SER A 30 -6.18 -10.80 0.28
CA SER A 30 -6.27 -9.39 -0.09
C SER A 30 -6.22 -9.17 -1.60
N LEU A 31 -6.79 -8.06 -2.06
CA LEU A 31 -6.49 -7.49 -3.37
C LEU A 31 -5.43 -6.40 -3.18
N THR A 32 -4.24 -6.64 -3.71
CA THR A 32 -3.12 -5.69 -3.67
C THR A 32 -3.11 -4.87 -4.95
N LEU A 33 -3.09 -3.55 -4.81
CA LEU A 33 -3.00 -2.59 -5.91
C LEU A 33 -1.60 -2.00 -5.94
N PHE A 34 -0.90 -2.14 -7.08
CA PHE A 34 0.44 -1.63 -7.27
C PHE A 34 0.41 -0.40 -8.17
N VAL A 35 0.76 0.77 -7.64
CA VAL A 35 0.92 2.00 -8.44
C VAL A 35 2.36 2.21 -8.89
N ALA A 36 2.56 2.91 -10.01
CA ALA A 36 3.88 3.41 -10.40
C ALA A 36 4.12 4.83 -9.88
N GLY A 37 5.38 5.19 -9.63
CA GLY A 37 5.84 6.47 -9.11
C GLY A 37 6.29 6.37 -7.65
N CYS A 38 7.61 6.48 -7.41
CA CYS A 38 8.20 6.56 -6.07
C CYS A 38 9.43 7.49 -6.07
N PRO A 39 9.50 8.51 -5.20
CA PRO A 39 10.63 9.42 -5.18
C PRO A 39 11.86 8.84 -4.47
N ARG A 40 11.69 7.80 -3.63
CA ARG A 40 12.71 7.33 -2.68
C ARG A 40 13.83 6.52 -3.33
N ARG A 41 13.50 5.73 -4.36
CA ARG A 41 14.47 4.91 -5.11
C ARG A 41 15.40 4.08 -4.23
N CYS A 42 14.82 3.41 -3.23
CA CYS A 42 15.59 2.62 -2.27
C CYS A 42 16.47 1.59 -3.00
N LYS A 43 17.69 1.38 -2.49
CA LYS A 43 18.62 0.36 -3.00
C LYS A 43 17.96 -1.02 -2.91
N ASN A 44 18.04 -1.82 -3.98
CA ASN A 44 17.45 -3.17 -4.07
C ASN A 44 15.95 -3.21 -3.73
N CYS A 45 15.21 -2.19 -4.17
CA CYS A 45 13.75 -2.16 -4.03
C CYS A 45 13.12 -3.37 -4.76
N HIS A 46 12.22 -4.10 -4.08
CA HIS A 46 11.46 -5.20 -4.70
C HIS A 46 10.65 -4.75 -5.92
N ASN A 47 10.20 -3.49 -5.92
CA ASN A 47 9.39 -2.89 -6.97
C ASN A 47 10.16 -1.80 -7.73
N GLU A 48 11.44 -2.05 -8.05
CA GLU A 48 12.28 -1.06 -8.74
C GLU A 48 11.65 -0.56 -10.05
N SER A 49 11.02 -1.46 -10.81
CA SER A 49 10.30 -1.11 -12.04
C SER A 49 9.16 -0.12 -11.82
N LEU A 50 8.62 0.00 -10.61
CA LEU A 50 7.52 0.90 -10.26
C LEU A 50 7.99 2.28 -9.78
N GLN A 51 9.29 2.54 -9.68
CA GLN A 51 9.78 3.83 -9.17
C GLN A 51 9.52 5.00 -10.14
N THR A 52 9.45 4.72 -11.45
CA THR A 52 9.15 5.71 -12.49
C THR A 52 7.78 5.45 -13.11
N VAL A 53 7.10 6.48 -13.60
CA VAL A 53 5.86 6.31 -14.36
C VAL A 53 6.18 6.27 -15.85
N THR A 54 5.86 5.18 -16.52
CA THR A 54 6.04 5.01 -17.98
C THR A 54 4.86 4.23 -18.57
N GLU A 55 4.66 4.33 -19.88
CA GLU A 55 3.62 3.54 -20.55
C GLU A 55 3.90 2.03 -20.55
N LYS A 56 5.16 1.63 -20.29
CA LYS A 56 5.58 0.21 -20.27
C LYS A 56 5.26 -0.49 -18.96
N ASN A 57 5.18 0.25 -17.85
CA ASN A 57 5.06 -0.33 -16.51
C ASN A 57 3.73 -0.03 -15.83
N CYS A 58 2.90 0.84 -16.39
CA CYS A 58 1.59 1.15 -15.83
C CYS A 58 0.59 1.61 -16.89
N GLN A 59 -0.68 1.53 -16.53
CA GLN A 59 -1.78 2.10 -17.29
C GLN A 59 -2.44 3.20 -16.47
N ILE A 60 -2.88 4.27 -17.14
CA ILE A 60 -3.67 5.31 -16.50
C ILE A 60 -5.11 4.81 -16.37
N VAL A 61 -5.51 4.44 -15.16
CA VAL A 61 -6.81 3.84 -14.86
C VAL A 61 -7.63 4.82 -14.01
N SER A 62 -8.91 4.99 -14.34
CA SER A 62 -9.79 5.85 -13.56
C SER A 62 -10.13 5.22 -12.20
N LEU A 63 -10.36 6.05 -11.19
CA LEU A 63 -10.78 5.57 -9.87
C LEU A 63 -12.08 4.77 -9.94
N GLU A 64 -13.01 5.14 -10.82
CA GLU A 64 -14.25 4.37 -11.03
C GLU A 64 -13.99 2.95 -11.55
N LYS A 65 -13.02 2.77 -12.46
CA LYS A 65 -12.62 1.42 -12.90
C LYS A 65 -12.00 0.62 -11.77
N ILE A 66 -11.18 1.27 -10.93
CA ILE A 66 -10.56 0.62 -9.75
C ILE A 66 -11.63 0.23 -8.72
N LYS A 67 -12.61 1.09 -8.44
CA LYS A 67 -13.74 0.76 -7.56
C LYS A 67 -14.55 -0.44 -8.08
N LYS A 68 -14.84 -0.48 -9.39
CA LYS A 68 -15.49 -1.64 -10.01
C LYS A 68 -14.66 -2.91 -9.90
N LEU A 69 -13.34 -2.82 -10.07
CA LEU A 69 -12.42 -3.94 -9.82
C LEU A 69 -12.53 -4.43 -8.38
N ILE A 70 -12.45 -3.53 -7.39
CA ILE A 70 -12.59 -3.87 -5.97
C ILE A 70 -13.92 -4.60 -5.70
N LEU A 71 -15.04 -4.06 -6.18
CA LEU A 71 -16.36 -4.71 -6.03
C LEU A 71 -16.40 -6.09 -6.67
N SER A 72 -15.80 -6.27 -7.84
CA SER A 72 -15.76 -7.56 -8.54
C SER A 72 -15.01 -8.65 -7.75
N LYS A 73 -14.11 -8.26 -6.83
CA LYS A 73 -13.31 -9.18 -6.02
C LYS A 73 -13.81 -9.31 -4.58
N LYS A 74 -14.75 -8.48 -4.15
CA LYS A 74 -15.23 -8.38 -2.76
C LYS A 74 -15.77 -9.69 -2.15
N ILE A 75 -16.24 -10.62 -2.98
CA ILE A 75 -16.66 -11.96 -2.52
C ILE A 75 -15.44 -12.77 -2.05
N LEU A 76 -14.30 -12.62 -2.73
CA LEU A 76 -13.07 -13.38 -2.49
C LEU A 76 -12.14 -12.70 -1.47
N VAL A 77 -12.03 -11.37 -1.50
CA VAL A 77 -11.07 -10.62 -0.66
C VAL A 77 -11.78 -9.88 0.47
N LYS A 78 -11.12 -9.78 1.63
CA LYS A 78 -11.63 -9.01 2.78
C LYS A 78 -10.84 -7.72 3.02
N SER A 79 -9.74 -7.55 2.33
CA SER A 79 -8.84 -6.42 2.49
C SER A 79 -8.28 -5.93 1.16
N ILE A 80 -7.99 -4.63 1.11
CA ILE A 80 -7.34 -3.95 -0.01
C ILE A 80 -5.99 -3.42 0.48
N VAL A 81 -4.92 -3.82 -0.22
CA VAL A 81 -3.56 -3.37 0.07
C VAL A 81 -3.16 -2.33 -0.97
N PHE A 82 -2.79 -1.14 -0.51
CA PHE A 82 -2.24 -0.06 -1.32
C PHE A 82 -0.71 -0.14 -1.25
N CYS A 83 -0.07 -0.52 -2.35
CA CYS A 83 1.38 -0.74 -2.43
C CYS A 83 1.92 -0.29 -3.81
N GLY A 84 3.16 -0.67 -4.12
CA GLY A 84 3.83 -0.39 -5.39
C GLY A 84 4.99 0.57 -5.23
N GLY A 85 5.04 1.59 -6.09
CA GLY A 85 5.90 2.75 -5.91
C GLY A 85 5.63 3.41 -4.56
N ASP A 86 4.88 4.51 -4.51
CA ASP A 86 4.38 5.04 -3.24
C ASP A 86 3.15 5.93 -3.48
N PHE A 87 2.05 5.67 -2.79
CA PHE A 87 0.83 6.46 -2.94
C PHE A 87 0.98 7.87 -2.38
N LEU A 88 1.64 8.04 -1.23
CA LEU A 88 1.58 9.31 -0.49
C LEU A 88 2.27 10.49 -1.21
N PRO A 89 3.45 10.33 -1.84
CA PRO A 89 4.13 11.46 -2.47
C PRO A 89 3.39 12.08 -3.67
N PHE A 90 2.57 11.29 -4.38
CA PHE A 90 2.00 11.70 -5.66
C PHE A 90 0.49 11.54 -5.77
N TYR A 91 -0.11 10.62 -5.02
CA TYR A 91 -1.48 10.13 -5.23
C TYR A 91 -2.32 10.11 -3.94
N GLU A 92 -2.00 10.98 -2.98
CA GLU A 92 -2.67 10.99 -1.68
C GLU A 92 -4.19 11.22 -1.79
N LYS A 93 -4.65 12.10 -2.70
CA LYS A 93 -6.10 12.36 -2.90
C LYS A 93 -6.83 11.13 -3.46
N GLN A 94 -6.19 10.42 -4.37
CA GLN A 94 -6.68 9.17 -4.94
C GLN A 94 -6.76 8.08 -3.86
N LEU A 95 -5.72 7.97 -3.03
CA LEU A 95 -5.69 7.06 -1.89
C LEU A 95 -6.84 7.35 -0.93
N GLU A 96 -7.02 8.61 -0.51
CA GLU A 96 -8.14 9.02 0.35
C GLU A 96 -9.49 8.60 -0.24
N THR A 97 -9.69 8.80 -1.54
CA THR A 97 -10.93 8.43 -2.24
C THR A 97 -11.17 6.92 -2.26
N LEU A 98 -10.12 6.12 -2.49
CA LEU A 98 -10.21 4.67 -2.49
C LEU A 98 -10.39 4.10 -1.07
N VAL A 99 -9.72 4.67 -0.07
CA VAL A 99 -9.89 4.29 1.33
C VAL A 99 -11.33 4.55 1.78
N ASP A 100 -11.88 5.74 1.50
CA ASP A 100 -13.27 6.06 1.83
C ASP A 100 -14.27 5.12 1.14
N PHE A 101 -13.96 4.69 -0.09
CA PHE A 101 -14.75 3.69 -0.78
C PHE A 101 -14.66 2.32 -0.10
N CYS A 102 -13.46 1.83 0.21
CA CYS A 102 -13.25 0.54 0.87
C CYS A 102 -13.97 0.45 2.23
N LYS A 103 -13.94 1.54 3.02
CA LYS A 103 -14.67 1.63 4.29
C LYS A 103 -16.17 1.47 4.12
N LYS A 104 -16.77 2.15 3.13
CA LYS A 104 -18.21 2.01 2.81
C LYS A 104 -18.55 0.58 2.41
N GLU A 105 -17.62 -0.11 1.77
CA GLU A 105 -17.77 -1.50 1.35
C GLU A 105 -17.42 -2.52 2.45
N ASN A 106 -17.09 -2.10 3.68
CA ASN A 106 -16.65 -2.97 4.77
C ASN A 106 -15.41 -3.82 4.41
N LEU A 107 -14.47 -3.22 3.68
CA LEU A 107 -13.19 -3.82 3.35
C LEU A 107 -12.09 -3.20 4.21
N LYS A 108 -11.28 -4.05 4.84
CA LYS A 108 -10.09 -3.60 5.59
C LYS A 108 -9.09 -2.97 4.62
N THR A 109 -8.39 -1.92 5.04
CA THR A 109 -7.44 -1.16 4.24
C THR A 109 -6.05 -1.24 4.84
N ILE A 110 -5.07 -1.53 3.99
CA ILE A 110 -3.66 -1.62 4.37
C ILE A 110 -2.84 -0.73 3.46
N LEU A 111 -1.93 0.05 4.01
CA LEU A 111 -1.03 0.91 3.25
C LEU A 111 0.42 0.53 3.51
N TYR A 112 1.14 0.21 2.44
CA TYR A 112 2.60 0.21 2.42
C TYR A 112 3.09 1.54 1.87
N THR A 113 3.90 2.25 2.65
CA THR A 113 4.48 3.53 2.22
C THR A 113 5.89 3.69 2.77
N GLY A 114 6.75 4.36 2.01
CA GLY A 114 8.05 4.78 2.52
C GLY A 114 7.97 6.06 3.35
N GLU A 115 6.79 6.66 3.50
CA GLU A 115 6.59 7.83 4.34
C GLU A 115 6.74 7.48 5.82
N THR A 116 7.38 8.36 6.58
CA THR A 116 7.44 8.21 8.03
C THR A 116 6.03 8.38 8.58
N TYR A 117 5.62 7.58 9.56
CA TYR A 117 4.24 7.64 10.07
C TYR A 117 3.85 9.05 10.53
N GLU A 118 4.79 9.77 11.11
CA GLU A 118 4.62 11.14 11.61
C GLU A 118 4.16 12.11 10.52
N ASN A 119 4.64 11.94 9.29
CA ASN A 119 4.32 12.79 8.13
C ASN A 119 2.99 12.45 7.47
N ILE A 120 2.35 11.33 7.83
CA ILE A 120 1.04 10.96 7.29
C ILE A 120 -0.03 11.85 7.92
N LYS A 121 -0.96 12.38 7.12
CA LYS A 121 -2.05 13.21 7.66
C LYS A 121 -2.92 12.44 8.64
N GLU A 122 -3.27 13.08 9.75
CA GLU A 122 -4.08 12.49 10.82
C GLU A 122 -5.41 11.93 10.32
N LYS A 123 -6.10 12.68 9.45
CA LYS A 123 -7.35 12.24 8.82
C LYS A 123 -7.22 10.93 8.05
N LEU A 124 -6.04 10.62 7.51
CA LEU A 124 -5.78 9.42 6.74
C LEU A 124 -5.39 8.25 7.67
N LYS A 125 -4.57 8.52 8.68
CA LYS A 125 -4.27 7.56 9.78
C LYS A 125 -5.54 7.02 10.42
N ASN A 126 -6.53 7.89 10.67
CA ASN A 126 -7.84 7.54 11.23
C ASN A 126 -8.70 6.65 10.32
N LYS A 127 -8.35 6.55 9.03
CA LYS A 127 -9.15 5.83 8.04
C LYS A 127 -8.54 4.51 7.60
N ILE A 128 -7.23 4.35 7.73
CA ILE A 128 -6.51 3.15 7.31
C ILE A 128 -6.36 2.22 8.51
N ASP A 129 -6.72 0.95 8.36
CA ASP A 129 -6.71 -0.02 9.45
C ASP A 129 -5.28 -0.42 9.83
N ILE A 130 -4.42 -0.63 8.83
CA ILE A 130 -3.02 -1.04 9.00
C ILE A 130 -2.11 -0.19 8.12
N ILE A 131 -1.05 0.38 8.70
CA ILE A 131 -0.02 1.13 7.97
C ILE A 131 1.34 0.49 8.24
N ILE A 132 2.05 0.15 7.17
CA ILE A 132 3.47 -0.21 7.19
C ILE A 132 4.23 1.02 6.69
N SER A 133 4.91 1.70 7.61
CA SER A 133 5.59 2.98 7.37
C SER A 133 7.11 2.84 7.34
N GLU A 134 7.77 3.98 7.10
CA GLU A 134 9.21 4.17 6.96
C GLU A 134 9.81 3.69 5.63
N PRO A 135 10.86 4.37 5.14
CA PRO A 135 11.59 3.93 3.96
C PRO A 135 12.16 2.52 4.13
N PHE A 136 12.18 1.75 3.05
CA PHE A 136 12.94 0.51 3.00
C PHE A 136 14.45 0.79 3.07
N GLU A 137 15.14 0.15 4.02
CA GLU A 137 16.59 0.23 4.19
C GLU A 137 17.26 -1.13 3.94
N TYR A 138 17.97 -1.26 2.81
CA TYR A 138 18.59 -2.53 2.43
C TYR A 138 19.61 -3.08 3.45
N SER A 139 20.29 -2.21 4.21
CA SER A 139 21.21 -2.63 5.28
C SER A 139 20.52 -3.31 6.46
N LEU A 140 19.20 -3.09 6.60
CA LEU A 140 18.37 -3.61 7.67
C LEU A 140 17.37 -4.66 7.16
N PHE A 141 17.48 -5.04 5.88
CA PHE A 141 16.69 -6.06 5.23
C PHE A 141 17.02 -7.46 5.76
N SER A 142 16.00 -8.29 5.87
CA SER A 142 16.16 -9.73 6.09
C SER A 142 15.17 -10.48 5.21
N GLN A 143 15.63 -11.56 4.59
CA GLN A 143 14.77 -12.36 3.71
C GLN A 143 13.69 -13.06 4.54
N ASN A 144 12.47 -13.15 3.98
CA ASN A 144 11.32 -13.80 4.60
C ASN A 144 10.96 -13.24 5.99
N THR A 145 11.23 -11.96 6.23
CA THR A 145 10.75 -11.24 7.42
C THR A 145 9.67 -10.26 7.07
N PHE A 146 8.77 -10.06 8.04
CA PHE A 146 7.81 -8.97 8.03
C PHE A 146 8.08 -8.05 9.24
N PRO A 147 8.20 -6.73 9.03
CA PRO A 147 8.34 -6.06 7.73
C PRO A 147 9.66 -6.43 7.02
N ALA A 148 9.81 -6.04 5.75
CA ALA A 148 10.96 -6.40 4.93
C ALA A 148 12.27 -5.83 5.49
N SER A 149 12.24 -4.63 6.06
CA SER A 149 13.38 -4.01 6.74
C SER A 149 13.02 -3.68 8.19
N SER A 150 13.94 -3.93 9.12
CA SER A 150 13.68 -3.81 10.57
C SER A 150 13.46 -2.38 11.09
N ASN A 151 13.79 -1.35 10.30
CA ASN A 151 13.41 0.05 10.61
C ASN A 151 11.93 0.36 10.33
N GLN A 152 11.27 -0.44 9.48
CA GLN A 152 9.87 -0.22 9.14
C GLN A 152 8.97 -0.53 10.33
N LYS A 153 7.92 0.26 10.47
CA LYS A 153 7.00 0.19 11.60
C LYS A 153 5.62 -0.25 11.14
N VAL A 154 4.97 -1.06 11.95
CA VAL A 154 3.60 -1.53 11.71
C VAL A 154 2.68 -0.82 12.69
N TRP A 155 1.64 -0.19 12.16
CA TRP A 155 0.66 0.56 12.93
C TRP A 155 -0.72 -0.04 12.71
N ILE A 156 -1.40 -0.41 13.79
CA ILE A 156 -2.76 -0.93 13.77
C ILE A 156 -3.63 -0.01 14.63
N ASN A 157 -4.68 0.57 14.05
CA ASN A 157 -5.53 1.55 14.75
C ASN A 157 -4.70 2.62 15.47
N GLN A 158 -3.68 3.14 14.77
CA GLN A 158 -2.72 4.16 15.24
C GLN A 158 -1.81 3.75 16.40
N LYS A 159 -1.81 2.47 16.80
CA LYS A 159 -0.86 1.94 17.77
C LYS A 159 0.26 1.25 17.03
N MET A 160 1.49 1.65 17.31
CA MET A 160 2.66 0.93 16.82
C MET A 160 2.71 -0.45 17.49
N ILE A 161 2.84 -1.49 16.67
CA ILE A 161 2.94 -2.87 17.13
C ILE A 161 4.36 -3.35 16.84
N ASP A 162 4.99 -4.02 17.82
CA ASP A 162 6.25 -4.72 17.58
C ASP A 162 5.98 -5.90 16.62
N PRO A 163 6.61 -5.93 15.43
CA PRO A 163 6.42 -7.03 14.48
C PRO A 163 6.75 -8.42 15.03
N LYS A 164 7.59 -8.50 16.07
CA LYS A 164 7.89 -9.77 16.76
C LYS A 164 6.67 -10.35 17.48
N ILE A 165 5.77 -9.50 17.98
CA ILE A 165 4.54 -9.92 18.66
C ILE A 165 3.55 -10.53 17.66
N LEU A 166 3.55 -10.02 16.42
CA LEU A 166 2.66 -10.52 15.38
C LEU A 166 2.98 -11.98 14.99
N LYS A 167 4.23 -12.41 15.08
CA LYS A 167 4.63 -13.80 14.82
C LYS A 167 4.13 -14.81 15.87
N ILE A 168 3.62 -14.36 17.02
CA ILE A 168 3.32 -15.21 18.18
C ILE A 168 1.86 -15.69 18.19
N ASN A 169 0.97 -15.13 17.36
CA ASN A 169 -0.46 -15.48 17.35
C ASN A 169 -0.88 -16.44 16.22
N ASN A 170 -0.05 -17.42 15.88
CA ASN A 170 -0.51 -18.57 15.11
C ASN A 170 -1.14 -19.59 16.08
N PHE A 171 -2.45 -19.49 16.29
CA PHE A 171 -3.28 -20.60 16.78
C PHE A 171 -3.84 -21.39 15.60
#